data_AF-A0A9P5XSR3-F1
#
_entry.id   AF-A0A9P5XSR3-F1
#
_cell.length_a   1.000
_cell.length_b   1.000
_cell.length_c   1.000
_cell.angle_alpha   90.00
_cell.angle_beta   90.00
_cell.angle_gamma   90.00
#
_symmetry.space_group_name_H-M   'P 1'
#
loop_
_entity.id
_entity.type
_entity.pdbx_description
1 polymer ?
#
loop_
_entity_poly.entity_id
_entity_poly.type
_entity_poly.pdbx_seq_one_letter_code
_entity_poly.pdbx_strand_id
1 'polypeptide(L)'
;MMSWDGELMGYVEIVWVKENHSGQYYPNDVIVGDWEWGVHVLVGEDKFLGGGRLAIWLRSLVHYIFLADARTERVIGEPKETNVAMIKTAVNASFHVHMTIDFSYKRSVLLLNPQERFFKSDKLY
;
A
#
# COMPACT_ATOMS: atom_id res chain seq x y z
N MET A 1 2.04 -9.94 11.39
CA MET A 1 1.65 -8.96 12.43
C MET A 1 2.76 -7.93 12.57
N MET A 2 2.45 -6.71 12.96
CA MET A 2 3.40 -5.60 13.13
C MET A 2 3.47 -5.17 14.60
N SER A 3 4.67 -4.78 15.06
CA SER A 3 4.90 -4.27 16.41
C SER A 3 5.49 -2.85 16.40
N TRP A 4 5.13 -2.03 17.37
CA TRP A 4 5.74 -0.74 17.68
C TRP A 4 6.42 -0.83 19.06
N ASP A 5 7.74 -0.63 19.12
CA ASP A 5 8.52 -0.71 20.36
C ASP A 5 8.28 -2.00 21.18
N GLY A 6 8.10 -3.12 20.48
CA GLY A 6 7.85 -4.44 21.08
C GLY A 6 6.39 -4.75 21.39
N GLU A 7 5.47 -3.79 21.26
CA GLU A 7 4.04 -4.01 21.44
C GLU A 7 3.34 -4.28 20.11
N LEU A 8 2.46 -5.29 20.04
CA LEU A 8 1.70 -5.59 18.82
C LEU A 8 0.76 -4.43 18.49
N MET A 9 0.96 -3.81 17.31
CA MET A 9 0.22 -2.62 16.90
C MET A 9 -0.77 -2.87 15.77
N GLY A 10 -0.57 -3.92 14.97
CA GLY A 10 -1.35 -4.06 13.75
C GLY A 10 -1.09 -5.33 12.95
N TYR A 11 -1.80 -5.39 11.83
CA TYR A 11 -1.83 -6.51 10.92
C TYR A 11 -1.54 -6.04 9.50
N VAL A 12 -0.84 -6.88 8.75
CA VAL A 12 -0.52 -6.64 7.34
C VAL A 12 -0.71 -7.92 6.55
N GLU A 13 -1.32 -7.79 5.38
CA GLU A 13 -1.35 -8.79 4.33
C GLU A 13 -0.56 -8.27 3.16
N ILE A 14 0.27 -9.16 2.63
CA ILE A 14 1.07 -8.91 1.45
C ILE A 14 0.70 -9.99 0.44
N VAL A 15 0.28 -9.57 -0.75
CA VAL A 15 -0.32 -10.47 -1.75
C VAL A 15 0.30 -10.23 -3.11
N TRP A 16 0.39 -11.27 -3.94
CA TRP A 16 0.66 -11.09 -5.36
C TRP A 16 -0.60 -10.56 -6.03
N VAL A 17 -0.53 -9.41 -6.71
CA VAL A 17 -1.71 -8.80 -7.33
C VAL A 17 -2.34 -9.70 -8.38
N LYS A 18 -1.50 -10.46 -9.12
CA LYS A 18 -1.96 -11.46 -10.09
C LYS A 18 -2.79 -12.60 -9.49
N GLU A 19 -2.57 -12.91 -8.21
CA GLU A 19 -3.29 -13.96 -7.50
C GLU A 19 -4.42 -13.39 -6.62
N ASN A 20 -4.51 -12.06 -6.51
CA ASN A 20 -5.50 -11.37 -5.71
C ASN A 20 -6.68 -10.91 -6.57
N HIS A 21 -7.84 -10.74 -5.94
CA HIS A 21 -9.03 -10.19 -6.60
C HIS A 21 -8.78 -8.80 -7.20
N SER A 22 -7.90 -7.99 -6.61
CA SER A 22 -7.57 -6.63 -7.09
C SER A 22 -7.07 -6.62 -8.53
N GLY A 23 -6.34 -7.65 -8.98
CA GLY A 23 -5.86 -7.76 -10.35
C GLY A 23 -6.97 -7.81 -11.41
N GLN A 24 -8.18 -8.27 -11.05
CA GLN A 24 -9.34 -8.34 -11.96
C GLN A 24 -10.00 -6.99 -12.22
N TYR A 25 -9.71 -5.99 -11.37
CA TYR A 25 -10.30 -4.66 -11.43
C TYR A 25 -9.33 -3.62 -12.03
N TYR A 26 -8.19 -4.08 -12.55
CA TYR A 26 -7.32 -3.23 -13.34
C TYR A 26 -8.05 -2.77 -14.61
N PRO A 27 -7.88 -1.52 -15.02
CA PRO A 27 -8.44 -1.06 -16.28
C PRO A 27 -7.76 -1.79 -17.44
N ASN A 28 -8.48 -1.95 -18.56
CA ASN A 28 -8.03 -2.77 -19.70
C ASN A 28 -6.70 -2.30 -20.32
N ASP A 29 -6.33 -1.03 -20.13
CA ASP A 29 -5.10 -0.41 -20.62
C ASP A 29 -3.93 -0.52 -19.64
N VAL A 30 -4.14 -1.05 -18.43
CA VAL A 30 -3.09 -1.27 -17.44
C VAL A 30 -2.90 -2.76 -17.19
N ILE A 31 -1.73 -3.26 -17.57
CA ILE A 31 -1.34 -4.64 -17.31
C ILE A 31 -0.87 -4.77 -15.87
N VAL A 32 -1.38 -5.78 -15.15
CA VAL A 32 -0.87 -6.18 -13.83
C VAL A 32 0.53 -6.77 -14.00
N GLY A 33 1.51 -6.23 -13.28
CA GLY A 33 2.89 -6.69 -13.36
C GLY A 33 3.06 -8.13 -12.87
N ASP A 34 4.03 -8.83 -13.44
CA ASP A 34 4.36 -10.22 -13.09
C ASP A 34 4.81 -10.38 -11.63
N TRP A 35 5.47 -9.35 -11.09
CA TRP A 35 5.97 -9.32 -9.71
C TRP A 35 5.35 -8.20 -8.89
N GLU A 36 4.09 -7.88 -9.14
CA GLU A 36 3.41 -6.78 -8.46
C GLU A 36 2.80 -7.23 -7.13
N TRP A 37 3.06 -6.44 -6.07
CA TRP A 37 2.61 -6.76 -4.71
C TRP A 37 1.52 -5.80 -4.27
N GLY A 38 0.47 -6.32 -3.62
CA GLY A 38 -0.56 -5.54 -2.94
C GLY A 38 -0.35 -5.58 -1.43
N VAL A 39 -0.74 -4.50 -0.75
CA VAL A 39 -0.72 -4.43 0.71
C VAL A 39 -2.08 -4.07 1.28
N HIS A 40 -2.54 -4.86 2.25
CA HIS A 40 -3.64 -4.49 3.13
C HIS A 40 -3.12 -4.31 4.54
N VAL A 41 -3.43 -3.18 5.16
CA VAL A 41 -2.91 -2.83 6.48
C VAL A 41 -4.04 -2.44 7.43
N LEU A 42 -3.86 -2.79 8.70
CA LEU A 42 -4.76 -2.40 9.78
C LEU A 42 -3.96 -2.10 11.04
N VAL A 43 -4.29 -0.99 11.69
CA VAL A 43 -3.80 -0.65 13.03
C VAL A 43 -4.90 -1.03 14.02
N GLY A 44 -4.54 -1.78 15.07
CA GLY A 44 -5.49 -2.38 15.99
C GLY A 44 -6.07 -1.41 17.03
N GLU A 45 -5.22 -0.55 17.60
CA GLU A 45 -5.60 0.31 18.73
C GLU A 45 -5.28 1.79 18.46
N ASP A 46 -6.16 2.67 18.96
CA ASP A 46 -6.09 4.11 18.71
C ASP A 46 -4.79 4.77 19.18
N LYS A 47 -4.12 4.22 20.20
CA LYS A 47 -2.83 4.73 20.70
C LYS A 47 -1.71 4.65 19.65
N PHE A 48 -1.85 3.77 18.65
CA PHE A 48 -0.92 3.62 17.54
C PHE A 48 -1.33 4.44 16.31
N LEU A 49 -2.54 5.00 16.30
CA LEU A 49 -2.99 5.93 15.26
C LEU A 49 -2.37 7.32 15.45
N GLY A 50 -2.41 8.14 14.39
CA GLY A 50 -1.98 9.53 14.43
C GLY A 50 -0.47 9.75 14.47
N GLY A 51 -0.06 10.99 14.75
CA GLY A 51 1.34 11.38 14.92
C GLY A 51 2.25 11.23 13.69
N GLY A 52 1.68 11.04 12.49
CA GLY A 52 2.45 10.77 11.27
C GLY A 52 3.09 9.38 11.19
N ARG A 53 2.89 8.52 12.21
CA ARG A 53 3.53 7.20 12.31
C ARG A 53 3.18 6.27 11.14
N LEU A 54 1.93 6.33 10.69
CA LEU A 54 1.44 5.52 9.56
C LEU A 54 2.28 5.72 8.30
N ALA A 55 2.64 6.97 7.95
CA ALA A 55 3.49 7.19 6.77
C ALA A 55 4.89 6.58 6.96
N ILE A 56 5.45 6.70 8.16
CA ILE A 56 6.80 6.20 8.48
C ILE A 56 6.85 4.68 8.33
N TRP A 57 6.01 3.94 9.06
CA TRP A 57 6.08 2.48 9.00
C TRP A 57 5.56 1.93 7.66
N LEU A 58 4.64 2.63 6.97
CA LEU A 58 4.18 2.21 5.64
C LEU A 58 5.31 2.32 4.61
N ARG A 59 6.15 3.36 4.67
CA ARG A 59 7.35 3.45 3.83
C ARG A 59 8.34 2.33 4.15
N SER A 60 8.55 2.00 5.43
CA SER A 60 9.40 0.87 5.83
C SER A 60 8.88 -0.47 5.31
N LEU A 61 7.57 -0.70 5.36
CA LEU A 61 6.93 -1.90 4.79
C LEU A 61 7.14 -1.99 3.28
N VAL A 62 6.90 -0.89 2.55
CA VAL A 62 7.11 -0.85 1.09
C VAL A 62 8.58 -1.06 0.74
N HIS A 63 9.50 -0.48 1.50
CA HIS A 63 10.93 -0.73 1.33
C HIS A 63 11.28 -2.20 1.49
N TYR A 64 10.76 -2.86 2.54
CA TYR A 64 10.94 -4.30 2.74
C TYR A 64 10.46 -5.10 1.53
N ILE A 65 9.30 -4.76 0.96
CA ILE A 65 8.75 -5.45 -0.21
C ILE A 65 9.70 -5.36 -1.41
N PHE A 66 10.24 -4.17 -1.72
CA PHE A 66 11.18 -4.02 -2.81
C PHE A 66 12.52 -4.75 -2.60
N LEU A 67 12.93 -4.93 -1.34
CA LEU A 67 14.13 -5.72 -1.01
C LEU A 67 13.86 -7.23 -1.04
N ALA A 68 12.63 -7.65 -0.75
CA ALA A 68 12.25 -9.06 -0.72
C ALA A 68 12.28 -9.70 -2.12
N ASP A 69 11.90 -8.95 -3.16
CA ASP A 69 12.04 -9.38 -4.55
C ASP A 69 12.41 -8.19 -5.45
N ALA A 70 13.65 -8.21 -5.95
CA ALA A 70 14.20 -7.14 -6.79
C ALA A 70 13.48 -6.96 -8.13
N ARG A 71 12.67 -7.93 -8.55
CA ARG A 71 11.84 -7.84 -9.76
C ARG A 71 10.56 -7.03 -9.56
N THR A 72 10.22 -6.70 -8.30
CA THR A 72 9.01 -5.95 -7.96
C THR A 72 9.06 -4.54 -8.53
N GLU A 73 8.25 -4.27 -9.54
CA GLU A 73 8.21 -2.96 -10.23
C GLU A 73 7.37 -1.93 -9.49
N ARG A 74 6.31 -2.36 -8.80
CA ARG A 74 5.42 -1.48 -8.02
C ARG A 74 4.70 -2.23 -6.90
N VAL A 75 4.31 -1.47 -5.87
CA VAL A 75 3.44 -1.92 -4.78
C VAL A 75 2.11 -1.16 -4.87
N ILE A 76 1.00 -1.81 -4.54
CA ILE A 76 -0.34 -1.22 -4.64
C ILE A 76 -1.11 -1.23 -3.34
N GLY A 77 -2.12 -0.37 -3.27
CA GLY A 77 -3.14 -0.41 -2.25
C GLY A 77 -4.50 0.03 -2.80
N GLU A 78 -5.56 -0.43 -2.16
CA GLU A 78 -6.95 -0.26 -2.58
C GLU A 78 -7.87 0.17 -1.42
N PRO A 79 -7.53 1.24 -0.67
CA PRO A 79 -8.39 1.74 0.39
C PRO A 79 -9.75 2.15 -0.14
N LYS A 80 -10.79 2.06 0.70
CA LYS A 80 -12.11 2.62 0.40
C LYS A 80 -11.96 4.10 0.05
N GLU A 81 -12.69 4.57 -0.96
CA GLU A 81 -12.65 5.96 -1.41
C GLU A 81 -12.98 6.96 -0.30
N THR A 82 -13.90 6.58 0.59
CA THR A 82 -14.29 7.39 1.75
C THR A 82 -13.23 7.45 2.85
N ASN A 83 -12.19 6.60 2.81
CA ASN A 83 -11.09 6.61 3.77
C ASN A 83 -10.01 7.62 3.39
N VAL A 84 -10.41 8.89 3.41
CA VAL A 84 -9.56 10.03 3.01
C VAL A 84 -8.28 10.12 3.85
N ALA A 85 -8.33 9.75 5.13
CA ALA A 85 -7.16 9.76 6.01
C ALA A 85 -6.10 8.74 5.55
N MET A 86 -6.51 7.52 5.19
CA MET A 86 -5.62 6.50 4.65
C MET A 86 -5.04 6.92 3.30
N ILE A 87 -5.88 7.44 2.39
CA ILE A 87 -5.43 7.89 1.06
C ILE A 87 -4.38 9.01 1.20
N LYS A 88 -4.65 10.04 2.01
CA LYS A 88 -3.69 11.12 2.28
C LYS A 88 -2.38 10.58 2.83
N THR A 89 -2.45 9.63 3.76
CA THR A 89 -1.24 9.08 4.37
C THR A 89 -0.45 8.21 3.40
N ALA A 90 -1.11 7.42 2.57
CA ALA A 90 -0.46 6.64 1.53
C ALA A 90 0.24 7.55 0.50
N VAL A 91 -0.40 8.66 0.11
CA VAL A 91 0.25 9.67 -0.76
C VAL A 91 1.50 10.27 -0.09
N ASN A 92 1.43 10.54 1.22
CA ASN A 92 2.61 10.94 2.00
C ASN A 92 3.67 9.83 2.11
N ALA A 93 3.29 8.57 1.93
CA ALA A 93 4.17 7.39 1.86
C ALA A 93 4.61 7.05 0.41
N SER A 94 4.61 8.04 -0.48
CA SER A 94 5.05 7.93 -1.88
C SER A 94 4.14 7.14 -2.83
N PHE A 95 2.96 6.70 -2.36
CA PHE A 95 1.92 6.24 -3.28
C PHE A 95 1.36 7.41 -4.09
N HIS A 96 0.74 7.11 -5.22
CA HIS A 96 -0.03 8.07 -5.98
C HIS A 96 -1.40 7.50 -6.33
N VAL A 97 -2.40 8.39 -6.37
CA VAL A 97 -3.75 8.05 -6.82
C VAL A 97 -3.69 7.81 -8.32
N HIS A 98 -4.00 6.59 -8.73
CA HIS A 98 -4.09 6.25 -10.15
C HIS A 98 -5.51 6.48 -10.66
N MET A 99 -6.48 5.81 -10.04
CA MET A 99 -7.90 5.92 -10.41
C MET A 99 -8.81 5.38 -9.30
N THR A 100 -10.11 5.42 -9.52
CA THR A 100 -11.10 4.70 -8.72
C THR A 100 -11.45 3.36 -9.38
N ILE A 101 -11.67 2.33 -8.55
CA ILE A 101 -12.11 1.00 -8.97
C ILE A 101 -13.32 0.57 -8.13
N ASP A 102 -14.28 -0.07 -8.79
CA ASP A 102 -15.53 -0.51 -8.17
C ASP A 102 -15.50 -2.02 -7.97
N PHE A 103 -15.25 -2.44 -6.73
CA PHE A 103 -15.51 -3.82 -6.30
C PHE A 103 -17.00 -4.01 -6.04
N SER A 104 -17.50 -5.25 -6.11
CA SER A 104 -18.92 -5.55 -5.87
C SER A 104 -19.45 -5.10 -4.49
N TYR A 105 -18.55 -4.90 -3.52
CA TYR A 105 -18.85 -4.53 -2.14
C TYR A 105 -18.25 -3.19 -1.68
N LYS A 106 -17.43 -2.52 -2.51
CA LYS A 106 -16.86 -1.20 -2.18
C LYS A 106 -16.35 -0.44 -3.40
N ARG A 107 -16.49 0.89 -3.37
CA ARG A 107 -15.69 1.80 -4.22
C ARG A 107 -14.34 2.08 -3.55
N SER A 108 -13.25 1.87 -4.27
CA SER A 108 -11.88 2.03 -3.77
C SER A 108 -11.07 2.95 -4.67
N VAL A 109 -9.98 3.48 -4.12
CA VAL A 109 -8.97 4.20 -4.88
C VAL A 109 -7.79 3.28 -5.12
N LEU A 110 -7.44 3.03 -6.38
CA LEU A 110 -6.23 2.31 -6.73
C LEU A 110 -5.04 3.25 -6.54
N LEU A 111 -4.20 2.89 -5.58
CA LEU A 111 -2.95 3.57 -5.25
C LEU A 111 -1.80 2.75 -5.78
N LEU A 112 -0.85 3.40 -6.45
CA LEU A 112 0.35 2.75 -6.99
C LEU A 112 1.60 3.37 -6.37
N ASN A 113 2.63 2.56 -6.14
CA ASN A 113 3.93 2.99 -5.65
C ASN A 113 5.02 2.33 -6.51
N PRO A 114 5.45 2.97 -7.61
CA PRO A 114 6.51 2.45 -8.48
C PRO A 114 7.85 2.48 -7.77
N GLN A 115 8.64 1.42 -7.92
CA GLN A 115 9.95 1.24 -7.29
C GLN A 115 10.89 2.41 -7.57
N GLU A 116 11.00 2.81 -8.84
CA GLU A 116 11.86 3.91 -9.26
C GLU A 116 11.50 5.22 -8.53
N ARG A 117 10.20 5.52 -8.43
CA ARG A 117 9.71 6.71 -7.73
C ARG A 117 9.96 6.63 -6.24
N PHE A 118 9.74 5.45 -5.64
CA PHE A 118 9.97 5.21 -4.22
C PHE A 118 11.42 5.54 -3.85
N PHE A 119 12.39 4.93 -4.54
CA PHE A 119 13.81 5.15 -4.26
C PHE A 119 14.31 6.54 -4.69
N LYS A 120 13.80 7.13 -5.77
CA LYS A 120 14.14 8.52 -6.14
C LYS A 120 13.64 9.56 -5.13
N SER A 121 12.56 9.26 -4.42
CA SER A 121 11.97 10.22 -3.47
C SER A 121 12.78 10.37 -2.19
N ASP A 122 13.60 9.36 -1.86
CA ASP A 122 14.49 9.32 -0.68
C ASP A 122 13.79 9.66 0.65
N LYS A 123 12.52 9.25 0.78
CA LYS A 123 11.64 9.59 1.92
C LYS A 123 11.60 8.54 3.03
N LEU A 124 12.61 7.69 3.17
CA LEU A 124 12.59 6.62 4.18
C LEU A 124 12.46 7.15 5.62
N TYR A 125 12.78 8.43 5.85
CA TYR A 125 12.56 9.19 7.08
C TYR A 125 11.77 10.47 6.79
#